data_AF-A0A428RFE8-F1
#
_entry.id   AF-A0A428RFE8-F1
#
_cell.length_a   1.000
_cell.length_b   1.000
_cell.length_c   1.000
_cell.angle_alpha   90.00
_cell.angle_beta   90.00
_cell.angle_gamma   90.00
#
_symmetry.space_group_name_H-M   'P 1'
#
loop_
_entity.id
_entity.type
_entity.pdbx_description
1 polymer ?
#
loop_
_entity_poly.entity_id
_entity_poly.type
_entity_poly.pdbx_seq_one_letter_code
_entity_poly.pdbx_strand_id
1 'polypeptide(L)'
;MADDSSRDPQTAPLRQRQSSRGLFAPEIVDLVLPPLKVGGLTGTAGVLAGVGGSIFKEANPIIWGAVSGFQWFTLGTSFWFTRGIVVKAWGGEEQLRNSDKTKASAIAGTAAGAMGGLIRGPSNILPAMLVWTVLGAGGQMAVNRMSSRQPKVQDENASWISRWSPLKKLTDEEYTNMMSEKMLRIDADIALIDDRIAELRKQAQEEAQADTPSR
;
A
#
# COMPACT_ATOMS: atom_id res chain seq x y z
N MET A 1 -38.72 11.20 31.31
CA MET A 1 -37.35 11.43 31.83
C MET A 1 -36.51 10.30 31.27
N ALA A 2 -35.63 10.63 30.32
CA ALA A 2 -34.82 9.71 29.53
C ALA A 2 -33.72 9.05 30.37
N ASP A 3 -33.36 7.78 30.10
CA ASP A 3 -32.19 7.44 29.28
C ASP A 3 -32.02 5.91 29.25
N ASP A 4 -31.98 5.37 28.04
CA ASP A 4 -31.56 4.03 27.68
C ASP A 4 -30.08 4.13 27.29
N SER A 5 -29.15 3.57 28.08
CA SER A 5 -27.78 3.43 27.61
C SER A 5 -26.92 2.45 28.43
N SER A 6 -26.66 1.30 27.79
CA SER A 6 -25.32 0.70 27.64
C SER A 6 -24.64 0.01 28.83
N ARG A 7 -24.33 -1.29 28.68
CA ARG A 7 -22.98 -1.79 28.33
C ARG A 7 -22.89 -3.33 28.45
N ASP A 8 -22.77 -3.96 27.29
CA ASP A 8 -22.26 -5.32 27.12
C ASP A 8 -20.87 -5.50 27.76
N PRO A 9 -20.54 -6.70 28.29
CA PRO A 9 -19.18 -7.03 28.67
C PRO A 9 -18.31 -7.08 27.41
N GLN A 10 -17.29 -6.22 27.40
CA GLN A 10 -16.27 -6.12 26.35
C GLN A 10 -15.71 -7.51 25.98
N THR A 11 -16.15 -8.04 24.84
CA THR A 11 -15.42 -9.04 24.09
C THR A 11 -14.12 -8.41 23.59
N ALA A 12 -13.04 -8.64 24.32
CA ALA A 12 -11.68 -8.35 23.87
C ALA A 12 -11.45 -8.99 22.49
N PRO A 13 -10.89 -8.29 21.49
CA PRO A 13 -10.49 -8.94 20.27
C PRO A 13 -9.24 -9.78 20.57
N LEU A 14 -9.44 -11.08 20.76
CA LEU A 14 -8.45 -12.11 20.51
C LEU A 14 -8.04 -12.05 19.03
N ARG A 15 -7.14 -11.13 18.69
CA ARG A 15 -6.38 -11.18 17.43
C ARG A 15 -4.93 -11.57 17.70
N GLN A 16 -4.75 -12.48 18.65
CA GLN A 16 -3.55 -13.30 18.77
C GLN A 16 -3.79 -14.58 17.98
N ARG A 17 -3.65 -14.51 16.64
CA ARG A 17 -3.65 -15.72 15.82
C ARG A 17 -2.58 -15.66 14.74
N GLN A 18 -1.53 -16.43 15.04
CA GLN A 18 -0.60 -17.07 14.10
C GLN A 18 0.25 -16.14 13.22
N SER A 19 1.30 -15.56 13.82
CA SER A 19 2.53 -15.34 13.05
C SER A 19 3.39 -16.60 13.18
N SER A 20 3.57 -17.25 12.03
CA SER A 20 4.44 -18.38 11.75
C SER A 20 5.69 -18.45 12.64
N ARG A 21 5.92 -19.62 13.26
CA ARG A 21 7.23 -20.02 13.82
C ARG A 21 8.28 -20.00 12.72
N GLY A 22 8.94 -18.86 12.53
CA GLY A 22 10.10 -18.70 11.65
C GLY A 22 11.41 -18.83 12.41
N LEU A 23 12.49 -19.17 11.70
CA LEU A 23 13.86 -19.36 12.21
C LEU A 23 14.53 -18.09 12.77
N PHE A 24 13.85 -16.94 12.77
CA PHE A 24 14.39 -15.64 13.15
C PHE A 24 13.44 -14.92 14.12
N ALA A 25 14.01 -14.09 15.01
CA ALA A 25 13.25 -13.30 15.96
C ALA A 25 12.19 -12.42 15.24
N PRO A 26 10.95 -12.33 15.76
CA PRO A 26 9.85 -11.61 15.11
C PRO A 26 10.20 -10.13 14.84
N GLU A 27 11.06 -9.55 15.69
CA GLU A 27 11.54 -8.18 15.56
C GLU A 27 12.44 -7.95 14.33
N ILE A 28 13.20 -8.97 13.92
CA ILE A 28 14.04 -8.94 12.71
C ILE A 28 13.17 -9.13 11.48
N VAL A 29 12.20 -10.03 11.59
CA VAL A 29 11.22 -10.32 10.53
C VAL A 29 10.41 -9.05 10.23
N ASP A 30 9.94 -8.32 11.23
CA ASP A 30 9.20 -7.06 11.06
C ASP A 30 10.07 -5.90 10.54
N LEU A 31 11.39 -5.95 10.75
CA LEU A 31 12.33 -4.95 10.22
C LEU A 31 12.76 -5.24 8.78
N VAL A 32 12.90 -6.52 8.42
CA VAL A 32 13.43 -6.96 7.12
C VAL A 32 12.32 -7.17 6.09
N LEU A 33 11.13 -7.63 6.51
CA LEU A 33 10.00 -7.85 5.60
C LEU A 33 9.56 -6.59 4.85
N PRO A 34 9.37 -5.41 5.49
CA PRO A 34 8.90 -4.24 4.77
C PRO A 34 9.90 -3.74 3.72
N PRO A 35 11.21 -3.59 4.03
CA PRO A 35 12.22 -3.25 3.02
C PRO A 35 12.32 -4.26 1.90
N LEU A 36 12.20 -5.56 2.19
CA LEU A 36 12.27 -6.60 1.17
C LEU A 36 11.03 -6.59 0.25
N LYS A 37 9.85 -6.32 0.81
CA LYS A 37 8.60 -6.17 0.04
C LYS A 37 8.68 -4.95 -0.88
N VAL A 38 9.11 -3.81 -0.36
CA VAL A 38 9.24 -2.60 -1.18
C VAL A 38 10.35 -2.78 -2.21
N GLY A 39 11.49 -3.35 -1.81
CA GLY A 39 12.57 -3.71 -2.72
C GLY A 39 12.12 -4.64 -3.84
N GLY A 40 11.31 -5.65 -3.54
CA GLY A 40 10.72 -6.55 -4.53
C GLY A 40 9.82 -5.82 -5.52
N LEU A 41 8.92 -4.95 -5.03
CA LEU A 41 8.06 -4.13 -5.88
C LEU A 41 8.84 -3.13 -6.75
N THR A 42 9.86 -2.48 -6.20
CA THR A 42 10.72 -1.57 -6.98
C THR A 42 11.61 -2.34 -7.94
N GLY A 43 12.05 -3.54 -7.57
CA GLY A 43 12.83 -4.44 -8.41
C GLY A 43 12.05 -4.90 -9.64
N THR A 44 10.79 -5.31 -9.48
CA THR A 44 9.94 -5.69 -10.63
C THR A 44 9.67 -4.51 -11.54
N ALA A 45 9.40 -3.32 -10.99
CA ALA A 45 9.30 -2.09 -11.77
C ALA A 45 10.62 -1.80 -12.53
N GLY A 46 11.76 -2.02 -11.89
CA GLY A 46 13.09 -1.92 -12.50
C GLY A 46 13.31 -2.90 -13.65
N VAL A 47 12.83 -4.15 -13.54
CA VAL A 47 12.87 -5.12 -14.64
C VAL A 47 12.06 -4.62 -15.82
N LEU A 48 10.82 -4.17 -15.60
CA LEU A 48 9.96 -3.65 -16.66
C LEU A 48 10.59 -2.44 -17.36
N ALA A 49 11.15 -1.51 -16.59
CA ALA A 49 11.87 -0.37 -17.14
C ALA A 49 13.13 -0.79 -17.94
N GLY A 50 13.86 -1.81 -17.46
CA GLY A 50 15.05 -2.34 -18.13
C GLY A 50 14.72 -3.04 -19.45
N VAL A 51 13.66 -3.83 -19.49
CA VAL A 51 13.15 -4.49 -20.72
C VAL A 51 12.61 -3.46 -21.71
N GLY A 52 11.90 -2.42 -21.23
CA GLY A 52 11.46 -1.33 -22.11
C GLY A 52 12.65 -0.54 -22.69
N GLY A 53 13.65 -0.25 -21.86
CA GLY A 53 14.85 0.50 -22.26
C GLY A 53 15.76 -0.26 -23.22
N SER A 54 15.77 -1.60 -23.18
CA SER A 54 16.60 -2.41 -24.07
C SER A 54 16.16 -2.35 -25.54
N ILE A 55 14.86 -2.08 -25.78
CA ILE A 55 14.32 -1.92 -27.14
C ILE A 55 15.00 -0.74 -27.86
N PHE A 56 15.23 0.37 -27.14
CA PHE A 56 15.86 1.57 -27.71
C PHE A 56 17.38 1.45 -27.87
N LYS A 57 18.01 0.49 -27.21
CA LYS A 57 19.47 0.32 -27.18
C LYS A 57 19.97 -0.90 -27.96
N GLU A 58 19.08 -1.58 -28.68
CA GLU A 58 19.37 -2.83 -29.40
C GLU A 58 20.08 -3.88 -28.52
N ALA A 59 19.73 -3.89 -27.23
CA ALA A 59 20.45 -4.68 -26.25
C ALA A 59 19.60 -5.85 -25.76
N ASN A 60 20.23 -6.87 -25.18
CA ASN A 60 19.50 -8.07 -24.75
C ASN A 60 18.49 -7.74 -23.62
N PRO A 61 17.17 -7.89 -23.85
CA PRO A 61 16.14 -7.47 -22.91
C PRO A 61 16.18 -8.22 -21.59
N ILE A 62 16.61 -9.48 -21.61
CA ILE A 62 16.70 -10.32 -20.41
C ILE A 62 17.82 -9.81 -19.50
N ILE A 63 18.99 -9.51 -20.07
CA ILE A 63 20.16 -9.05 -19.33
C ILE A 63 19.90 -7.64 -18.78
N TRP A 64 19.41 -6.72 -19.62
CA TRP A 64 19.12 -5.35 -19.20
C TRP A 64 17.97 -5.26 -18.20
N GLY A 65 16.93 -6.09 -18.37
CA GLY A 65 15.86 -6.27 -17.39
C GLY A 65 16.41 -6.78 -16.05
N ALA A 66 17.21 -7.84 -16.04
CA ALA A 66 17.78 -8.41 -14.83
C ALA A 66 18.71 -7.42 -14.09
N VAL A 67 19.62 -6.75 -14.81
CA VAL A 67 20.54 -5.76 -14.23
C VAL A 67 19.79 -4.57 -13.65
N SER A 68 18.83 -4.02 -14.41
CA SER A 68 18.00 -2.91 -13.95
C SER A 68 17.18 -3.31 -12.72
N GLY A 69 16.52 -4.47 -12.76
CA GLY A 69 15.76 -5.01 -11.64
C GLY A 69 16.61 -5.17 -10.38
N PHE A 70 17.80 -5.76 -10.50
CA PHE A 70 18.73 -5.92 -9.37
C PHE A 70 19.19 -4.58 -8.79
N GLN A 71 19.46 -3.59 -9.64
CA GLN A 71 19.84 -2.24 -9.21
C GLN A 71 18.70 -1.56 -8.42
N TRP A 72 17.48 -1.58 -8.94
CA TRP A 72 16.30 -0.97 -8.30
C TRP A 72 15.85 -1.75 -7.05
N PHE A 73 16.04 -3.05 -7.02
CA PHE A 73 15.83 -3.88 -5.83
C PHE A 73 16.78 -3.48 -4.71
N THR A 74 18.09 -3.39 -5.02
CA THR A 74 19.11 -3.07 -4.02
C THR A 74 18.92 -1.66 -3.48
N LEU A 75 18.63 -0.69 -4.36
CA LEU A 75 18.31 0.68 -3.97
C LEU A 75 17.05 0.76 -3.08
N GLY A 76 15.96 0.11 -3.49
CA GLY A 76 14.70 0.13 -2.73
C GLY A 76 14.84 -0.53 -1.35
N THR A 77 15.50 -1.69 -1.30
CA THR A 77 15.73 -2.43 -0.06
C THR A 77 16.63 -1.65 0.90
N SER A 78 17.78 -1.16 0.43
CA SER A 78 18.74 -0.43 1.27
C SER A 78 18.16 0.87 1.83
N PHE A 79 17.37 1.60 1.03
CA PHE A 79 16.70 2.82 1.47
C PHE A 79 15.71 2.53 2.60
N TRP A 80 14.75 1.60 2.38
CA TRP A 80 13.71 1.32 3.36
C TRP A 80 14.25 0.64 4.62
N PHE A 81 15.27 -0.20 4.48
CA PHE A 81 15.93 -0.84 5.61
C PHE A 81 16.64 0.18 6.49
N THR A 82 17.45 1.06 5.89
CA THR A 82 18.17 2.11 6.63
C THR A 82 17.19 3.07 7.29
N ARG A 83 16.14 3.49 6.57
CA ARG A 83 15.08 4.34 7.13
C ARG A 83 14.43 3.66 8.33
N GLY A 84 14.08 2.38 8.22
CA GLY A 84 13.45 1.60 9.27
C GLY A 84 14.30 1.52 10.53
N ILE A 85 15.61 1.26 10.39
CA ILE A 85 16.56 1.26 11.51
C ILE A 85 16.61 2.63 12.19
N VAL A 86 16.79 3.70 11.42
CA VAL A 86 16.90 5.06 11.96
C VAL A 86 15.63 5.48 12.69
N VAL A 87 14.48 5.21 12.10
CA VAL A 87 13.17 5.51 12.69
C VAL A 87 12.94 4.72 13.98
N LYS A 88 13.29 3.44 13.98
CA LYS A 88 13.17 2.57 15.17
C LYS A 88 14.11 3.03 16.29
N ALA A 89 15.35 3.42 15.94
CA ALA A 89 16.32 3.95 16.89
C ALA A 89 15.87 5.28 17.54
N TRP A 90 15.00 6.05 16.87
CA TRP A 90 14.47 7.32 17.37
C TRP A 90 13.06 7.22 17.99
N GLY A 91 12.56 6.02 18.28
CA GLY A 91 11.30 5.83 19.03
C GLY A 91 10.06 5.57 18.17
N GLY A 92 10.21 5.31 16.87
CA GLY A 92 9.12 4.90 15.98
C GLY A 92 8.42 6.06 15.24
N GLU A 93 7.65 5.75 14.18
CA GLU A 93 7.07 6.76 13.28
C GLU A 93 6.07 7.72 13.94
N GLU A 94 5.48 7.31 15.05
CA GLU A 94 4.43 8.05 15.76
C GLU A 94 4.99 9.18 16.63
N GLN A 95 6.22 9.02 17.14
CA GLN A 95 6.90 10.04 17.94
C GLN A 95 7.75 11.02 17.11
N LEU A 96 7.95 10.74 15.81
CA LEU A 96 8.85 11.53 14.97
C LEU A 96 8.17 12.76 14.38
N ARG A 97 8.77 13.92 14.63
CA ARG A 97 8.40 15.17 13.96
C ARG A 97 8.74 15.11 12.47
N ASN A 98 8.07 15.92 11.66
CA ASN A 98 8.33 16.05 10.22
C ASN A 98 9.82 16.30 9.90
N SER A 99 10.54 17.06 10.75
CA SER A 99 11.98 17.27 10.62
C SER A 99 12.80 15.98 10.70
N ASP A 100 12.38 15.06 11.56
CA ASP A 100 13.14 13.86 11.89
C ASP A 100 12.88 12.78 10.84
N LYS A 101 11.66 12.74 10.29
CA LYS A 101 11.34 11.97 9.07
C LYS A 101 12.21 12.43 7.89
N THR A 102 12.38 13.74 7.68
CA THR A 102 13.28 14.25 6.63
C THR A 102 14.73 13.83 6.86
N LYS A 103 15.24 13.90 8.10
CA LYS A 103 16.60 13.46 8.44
C LYS A 103 16.79 11.96 8.22
N ALA A 104 15.85 11.13 8.67
CA ALA A 104 15.87 9.68 8.45
C ALA A 104 15.92 9.35 6.95
N SER A 105 15.20 10.12 6.15
CA SER A 105 15.15 9.97 4.69
C SER A 105 16.43 10.41 3.99
N ALA A 106 17.07 11.47 4.51
CA ALA A 106 18.37 11.91 4.04
C ALA A 106 19.43 10.83 4.30
N ILE A 107 19.48 10.28 5.52
CA ILE A 107 20.41 9.20 5.92
C ILE A 107 20.16 7.94 5.09
N ALA A 108 18.90 7.55 4.93
CA ALA A 108 18.51 6.43 4.07
C ALA A 108 18.90 6.64 2.61
N GLY A 109 18.73 7.87 2.09
CA GLY A 109 19.15 8.27 0.76
C GLY A 109 20.68 8.17 0.59
N THR A 110 21.44 8.56 1.59
CA THR A 110 22.90 8.41 1.62
C THR A 110 23.30 6.94 1.54
N ALA A 111 22.72 6.08 2.38
CA ALA A 111 23.04 4.65 2.39
C ALA A 111 22.66 3.96 1.08
N ALA A 112 21.47 4.26 0.55
CA ALA A 112 21.04 3.75 -0.75
C ALA A 112 21.95 4.25 -1.89
N GLY A 113 22.32 5.54 -1.86
CA GLY A 113 23.25 6.11 -2.84
C GLY A 113 24.64 5.47 -2.78
N ALA A 114 25.15 5.16 -1.59
CA ALA A 114 26.40 4.44 -1.44
C ALA A 114 26.32 3.03 -2.07
N MET A 115 25.25 2.29 -1.79
CA MET A 115 25.02 0.95 -2.37
C MET A 115 24.85 1.02 -3.90
N GLY A 116 24.09 1.99 -4.39
CA GLY A 116 23.89 2.21 -5.83
C GLY A 116 25.16 2.65 -6.56
N GLY A 117 26.00 3.44 -5.90
CA GLY A 117 27.31 3.85 -6.38
C GLY A 117 28.27 2.67 -6.45
N LEU A 118 28.32 1.82 -5.42
CA LEU A 118 29.13 0.60 -5.38
C LEU A 118 28.85 -0.32 -6.57
N ILE A 119 27.56 -0.52 -6.93
CA ILE A 119 27.17 -1.33 -8.09
C ILE A 119 27.73 -0.77 -9.41
N ARG A 120 27.93 0.55 -9.50
CA ARG A 120 28.48 1.24 -10.67
C ARG A 120 29.98 1.54 -10.58
N GLY A 121 30.64 1.19 -9.48
CA GLY A 121 32.07 1.42 -9.23
C GLY A 121 32.38 2.51 -8.17
N PRO A 122 33.56 2.44 -7.52
CA PRO A 122 33.86 3.23 -6.33
C PRO A 122 33.90 4.75 -6.54
N SER A 123 34.25 5.21 -7.74
CA SER A 123 34.22 6.63 -8.09
C SER A 123 32.81 7.22 -8.12
N ASN A 124 31.78 6.38 -8.23
CA ASN A 124 30.39 6.79 -8.30
C ASN A 124 29.68 6.83 -6.93
N ILE A 125 30.37 6.46 -5.84
CA ILE A 125 29.79 6.39 -4.49
C ILE A 125 29.39 7.79 -3.98
N LEU A 126 30.36 8.71 -3.90
CA LEU A 126 30.12 10.07 -3.39
C LEU A 126 29.06 10.85 -4.18
N PRO A 127 29.11 10.91 -5.53
CA PRO A 127 28.07 11.61 -6.28
C PRO A 127 26.70 10.94 -6.12
N ALA A 128 26.64 9.60 -6.09
CA ALA A 128 25.38 8.89 -5.88
C ALA A 128 24.80 9.17 -4.48
N MET A 129 25.61 9.15 -3.42
CA MET A 129 25.19 9.53 -2.07
C MET A 129 24.52 10.91 -2.10
N LEU A 130 25.19 11.94 -2.63
CA LEU A 130 24.64 13.30 -2.66
C LEU A 130 23.29 13.39 -3.38
N VAL A 131 23.19 12.82 -4.58
CA VAL A 131 21.94 12.84 -5.37
C VAL A 131 20.82 12.14 -4.61
N TRP A 132 21.06 10.95 -4.08
CA TRP A 132 20.04 10.17 -3.38
C TRP A 132 19.69 10.74 -2.01
N THR A 133 20.61 11.41 -1.31
CA THR A 133 20.34 12.17 -0.09
C THR A 133 19.39 13.33 -0.37
N VAL A 134 19.67 14.12 -1.42
CA VAL A 134 18.83 15.26 -1.82
C VAL A 134 17.45 14.77 -2.25
N LEU A 135 17.37 13.70 -3.04
CA LEU A 135 16.10 13.09 -3.43
C LEU A 135 15.32 12.54 -2.21
N GLY A 136 16.00 11.87 -1.27
CA GLY A 136 15.39 11.35 -0.05
C GLY A 136 14.84 12.44 0.86
N ALA A 137 15.63 13.49 1.12
CA ALA A 137 15.21 14.63 1.92
C ALA A 137 14.10 15.44 1.22
N GLY A 138 14.29 15.75 -0.06
CA GLY A 138 13.34 16.52 -0.88
C GLY A 138 12.00 15.82 -1.04
N GLY A 139 12.02 14.51 -1.35
CA GLY A 139 10.80 13.70 -1.44
C GLY A 139 10.01 13.70 -0.12
N GLN A 140 10.70 13.71 1.01
CA GLN A 140 10.05 13.69 2.31
C GLN A 140 9.60 15.06 2.78
N MET A 141 10.29 16.14 2.38
CA MET A 141 9.74 17.49 2.47
C MET A 141 8.47 17.65 1.64
N ALA A 142 8.41 17.07 0.44
CA ALA A 142 7.22 17.12 -0.42
C ALA A 142 6.03 16.38 0.23
N VAL A 143 6.25 15.18 0.75
CA VAL A 143 5.24 14.41 1.50
C VAL A 143 4.79 15.19 2.74
N ASN A 144 5.73 15.69 3.55
CA ASN A 144 5.41 16.49 4.73
C ASN A 144 4.59 17.74 4.39
N ARG A 145 4.90 18.44 3.29
CA ARG A 145 4.15 19.60 2.81
C ARG A 145 2.75 19.23 2.36
N MET A 146 2.58 18.06 1.74
CA MET A 146 1.28 17.55 1.29
C MET A 146 0.42 17.10 2.47
N SER A 147 0.99 16.45 3.48
CA SER A 147 0.29 16.03 4.70
C SER A 147 -0.03 17.20 5.64
N SER A 148 0.74 18.30 5.59
CA SER A 148 0.47 19.52 6.37
C SER A 148 -0.60 20.42 5.73
N ARG A 149 -0.94 20.19 4.45
CA ARG A 149 -2.13 20.78 3.83
C ARG A 149 -3.32 19.96 4.28
N GLN A 150 -4.18 20.54 5.13
CA GLN A 150 -5.52 20.02 5.39
C GLN A 150 -6.20 19.67 4.05
N PRO A 151 -7.16 18.72 4.00
CA PRO A 151 -7.90 18.37 2.79
C PRO A 151 -8.86 19.51 2.41
N LYS A 152 -8.31 20.67 2.09
CA LYS A 152 -9.02 21.75 1.42
C LYS A 152 -8.83 21.46 -0.06
N VAL A 153 -9.95 21.19 -0.72
CA VAL A 153 -10.14 21.05 -2.17
C VAL A 153 -8.99 21.75 -2.91
N GLN A 154 -8.02 20.98 -3.40
CA GLN A 154 -6.77 21.55 -3.89
C GLN A 154 -6.96 21.91 -5.37
N ASP A 155 -7.18 23.22 -5.57
CA ASP A 155 -7.26 23.93 -6.84
C ASP A 155 -6.14 23.56 -7.83
N GLU A 156 -6.58 23.31 -9.07
CA GLU A 156 -6.01 23.56 -10.41
C GLU A 156 -4.52 23.27 -10.75
N ASN A 157 -3.59 23.24 -9.80
CA ASN A 157 -2.16 23.01 -10.06
C ASN A 157 -1.75 21.52 -10.18
N ALA A 158 -2.71 20.59 -10.08
CA ALA A 158 -2.48 19.16 -10.26
C ALA A 158 -2.59 18.69 -11.73
N SER A 159 -2.79 19.61 -12.69
CA SER A 159 -3.16 19.32 -14.09
C SER A 159 -2.19 18.39 -14.84
N TRP A 160 -0.89 18.42 -14.54
CA TRP A 160 0.09 17.58 -15.23
C TRP A 160 0.22 16.17 -14.63
N ILE A 161 -0.02 16.01 -13.32
CA ILE A 161 0.03 14.71 -12.61
C ILE A 161 -1.32 13.98 -12.74
N SER A 162 -2.44 14.71 -12.79
CA SER A 162 -3.77 14.13 -13.00
C SER A 162 -3.93 13.50 -14.38
N ARG A 163 -3.22 14.01 -15.41
CA ARG A 163 -3.19 13.41 -16.76
C ARG A 163 -2.55 12.02 -16.80
N TRP A 164 -1.75 11.65 -15.80
CA TRP A 164 -1.08 10.34 -15.72
C TRP A 164 -1.66 9.43 -14.62
N SER A 165 -2.71 9.86 -13.94
CA SER A 165 -3.38 9.07 -12.90
C SER A 165 -4.66 8.40 -13.44
N PRO A 166 -4.67 7.07 -13.65
CA PRO A 166 -5.90 6.34 -13.97
C PRO A 166 -6.89 6.27 -12.79
N LEU A 167 -6.52 6.81 -11.63
CA LEU A 167 -7.40 6.93 -10.46
C LEU A 167 -8.06 8.31 -10.45
N LYS A 168 -9.39 8.32 -10.68
CA LYS A 168 -10.26 9.48 -10.53
C LYS A 168 -10.33 9.85 -9.05
N LYS A 169 -9.95 11.08 -8.70
CA LYS A 169 -10.17 11.61 -7.35
C LYS A 169 -11.66 11.95 -7.23
N LEU A 170 -12.41 11.11 -6.53
CA LEU A 170 -13.77 11.44 -6.12
C LEU A 170 -13.71 12.49 -5.01
N THR A 171 -14.53 13.53 -5.12
CA THR A 171 -14.86 14.40 -3.99
C THR A 171 -15.76 13.65 -3.02
N ASP A 172 -15.82 14.04 -1.74
CA ASP A 172 -16.65 13.36 -0.74
C ASP A 172 -18.13 13.25 -1.18
N GLU A 173 -18.62 14.24 -1.91
CA GLU A 173 -19.96 14.27 -2.50
C GLU A 173 -20.14 13.27 -3.65
N GLU A 174 -19.09 13.06 -4.47
CA GLU A 174 -19.12 12.06 -5.54
C GLU A 174 -19.03 10.63 -4.96
N TYR A 175 -18.35 10.46 -3.82
CA TYR A 175 -18.29 9.20 -3.08
C TYR A 175 -19.62 8.85 -2.43
N THR A 176 -20.28 9.81 -1.78
CA THR A 176 -21.61 9.58 -1.19
C THR A 176 -22.64 9.24 -2.26
N ASN A 177 -22.62 9.92 -3.41
CA ASN A 177 -23.50 9.58 -4.53
C ASN A 177 -23.25 8.18 -5.07
N MET A 178 -21.98 7.80 -5.31
CA MET A 178 -21.63 6.45 -5.77
C MET A 178 -22.03 5.38 -4.74
N MET A 179 -21.90 5.66 -3.44
CA MET A 179 -22.30 4.73 -2.40
C MET A 179 -23.82 4.56 -2.34
N SER A 180 -24.57 5.66 -2.45
CA SER A 180 -26.04 5.64 -2.50
C SER A 180 -26.55 4.85 -3.70
N GLU A 181 -25.93 5.02 -4.87
CA GLU A 181 -26.28 4.26 -6.08
C GLU A 181 -26.01 2.75 -5.90
N LYS A 182 -24.88 2.38 -5.27
CA LYS A 182 -24.56 0.99 -4.94
C LYS A 182 -25.55 0.40 -3.93
N MET A 183 -25.97 1.19 -2.95
CA MET A 183 -26.94 0.78 -1.93
C MET A 183 -28.29 0.46 -2.58
N LEU A 184 -28.77 1.34 -3.47
CA LEU A 184 -30.02 1.12 -4.22
C LEU A 184 -30.00 -0.18 -5.04
N ARG A 185 -28.86 -0.50 -5.66
CA ARG A 185 -28.70 -1.73 -6.42
C ARG A 185 -28.72 -2.98 -5.53
N ILE A 186 -28.10 -2.90 -4.36
CA ILE A 186 -28.11 -3.99 -3.38
C ILE A 186 -29.53 -4.21 -2.86
N ASP A 187 -30.28 -3.15 -2.55
CA ASP A 187 -31.67 -3.25 -2.10
C ASP A 187 -32.57 -3.90 -3.16
N ALA A 188 -32.35 -3.58 -4.44
CA ALA A 188 -33.05 -4.24 -5.55
C ALA A 188 -32.69 -5.73 -5.68
N ASP A 189 -31.41 -6.09 -5.51
CA ASP A 189 -30.96 -7.48 -5.54
C ASP A 189 -31.52 -8.27 -4.33
N ILE A 190 -31.64 -7.63 -3.15
CA ILE A 190 -32.26 -8.23 -1.96
C ILE A 190 -33.74 -8.54 -2.22
N ALA A 191 -34.50 -7.60 -2.79
CA ALA A 191 -35.91 -7.83 -3.12
C ALA A 191 -36.09 -9.02 -4.08
N LEU A 192 -35.22 -9.13 -5.08
CA LEU A 192 -35.25 -10.24 -6.04
C LEU A 192 -34.88 -11.59 -5.39
N ILE A 193 -33.99 -11.58 -4.40
CA ILE A 193 -33.66 -12.78 -3.61
C ILE A 193 -34.83 -13.17 -2.71
N ASP A 194 -35.51 -12.22 -2.07
CA ASP A 194 -36.67 -12.49 -1.22
C ASP A 194 -37.82 -13.12 -2.01
N ASP A 195 -38.07 -12.64 -3.24
CA ASP A 195 -39.05 -13.25 -4.16
C ASP A 195 -38.68 -14.71 -4.49
N ARG A 196 -37.41 -14.98 -4.78
CA ARG A 196 -36.92 -16.35 -5.02
C ARG A 196 -37.03 -17.25 -3.79
N ILE A 197 -36.78 -16.71 -2.58
CA ILE A 197 -36.95 -17.45 -1.32
C ILE A 197 -38.43 -17.79 -1.10
N ALA A 198 -39.34 -16.86 -1.40
CA ALA A 198 -40.77 -17.09 -1.28
C ALA A 198 -41.26 -18.18 -2.25
N GLU A 199 -40.79 -18.18 -3.49
CA GLU A 199 -41.07 -19.24 -4.47
C GLU A 199 -40.53 -20.61 -4.02
N LEU A 200 -39.28 -20.68 -3.58
CA LEU A 200 -38.66 -21.92 -3.08
C LEU A 200 -39.40 -22.47 -1.84
N ARG A 201 -39.89 -21.59 -0.96
CA ARG A 201 -40.70 -21.99 0.20
C ARG A 201 -42.06 -22.54 -0.21
N LYS A 202 -42.70 -21.99 -1.24
CA LYS A 202 -43.96 -22.52 -1.79
C LYS A 202 -43.75 -23.89 -2.42
N GLN A 203 -42.71 -24.05 -3.23
CA GLN A 203 -42.34 -25.35 -3.81
C GLN A 203 -42.08 -26.41 -2.73
N ALA A 204 -41.33 -26.06 -1.68
CA ALA A 204 -41.09 -26.97 -0.56
C ALA A 204 -42.36 -27.33 0.23
N GLN A 205 -43.34 -26.42 0.32
CA GLN A 205 -44.64 -26.69 0.96
C GLN A 205 -45.54 -27.58 0.08
N GLU A 206 -45.52 -27.40 -1.23
CA GLU A 206 -46.25 -28.24 -2.19
C GLU A 206 -45.67 -29.66 -2.23
N GLU A 207 -44.34 -29.80 -2.20
CA GLU A 207 -43.66 -31.10 -2.09
C GLU A 207 -43.95 -31.79 -0.75
N ALA A 208 -43.97 -31.05 0.37
CA ALA A 208 -44.33 -31.59 1.68
C ALA A 208 -45.80 -32.02 1.80
N GLN A 209 -46.72 -31.39 1.05
CA GLN A 209 -48.13 -31.82 0.99
C GLN A 209 -48.35 -33.03 0.08
N ALA A 210 -47.50 -33.22 -0.93
CA ALA A 210 -47.54 -34.40 -1.81
C ALA A 210 -47.08 -35.69 -1.11
N ASP A 211 -46.30 -35.61 -0.02
CA ASP A 211 -45.71 -36.75 0.68
C ASP A 211 -46.44 -37.16 1.99
N THR A 212 -47.68 -36.69 2.20
CA THR A 212 -48.53 -37.20 3.30
C THR A 212 -49.41 -38.37 2.79
N PRO A 213 -49.11 -39.64 3.11
CA PRO A 213 -49.98 -40.75 2.74
C PRO A 213 -51.20 -40.77 3.67
N SER A 214 -52.41 -40.67 3.09
CA SER A 214 -53.67 -40.94 3.78
C SER A 214 -53.65 -42.36 4.36
N ARG A 215 -53.61 -42.48 5.69
CA ARG A 215 -53.84 -43.73 6.42
C ARG A 215 -54.59 -43.50 7.70
#